data_AF-A0A9C9PLU7-F1
#
_entry.id   AF-A0A9C9PLU7-F1
#
_cell.length_a   1.000
_cell.length_b   1.000
_cell.length_c   1.000
_cell.angle_alpha   90.00
_cell.angle_beta   90.00
_cell.angle_gamma   90.00
#
_symmetry.space_group_name_H-M   'P 1'
#
loop_
_entity.id
_entity.type
_entity.pdbx_description
1 polymer ?
#
loop_
_entity_poly.entity_id
_entity_poly.type
_entity_poly.pdbx_seq_one_letter_code
_entity_poly.pdbx_strand_id
1 'polypeptide(L)'
;MINLKQTELSHQLFNQLKQHYPEIEWVDIVESGIYPDHLWVKVIMPENEDREIEMGHLAAELSTDILIDYGYHITISSASLAEAA
;
A
#
# COMPACT_ATOMS: atom_id res chain seq x y z
N MET A 1 -12.48 -11.42 -2.68
CA MET A 1 -13.20 -10.70 -1.61
C MET A 1 -12.21 -10.35 -0.52
N ILE A 2 -12.08 -9.07 -0.20
CA ILE A 2 -11.17 -8.60 0.86
C ILE A 2 -11.74 -8.98 2.23
N ASN A 3 -10.95 -9.68 3.04
CA ASN A 3 -11.35 -10.08 4.39
C ASN A 3 -10.91 -9.06 5.46
N LEU A 4 -11.45 -9.20 6.69
CA LEU A 4 -11.17 -8.28 7.80
C LEU A 4 -9.67 -8.14 8.09
N LYS A 5 -8.93 -9.26 8.12
CA LYS A 5 -7.50 -9.24 8.44
C LYS A 5 -6.68 -8.55 7.33
N GLN A 6 -7.06 -8.75 6.07
CA GLN A 6 -6.44 -8.06 4.94
C GLN A 6 -6.67 -6.54 5.05
N THR A 7 -7.88 -6.08 5.37
CA THR A 7 -8.17 -4.66 5.61
C THR A 7 -7.33 -4.08 6.75
N GLU A 8 -7.23 -4.78 7.88
CA GLU A 8 -6.40 -4.36 9.01
C GLU A 8 -4.93 -4.22 8.63
N LEU A 9 -4.37 -5.20 7.92
CA LEU A 9 -2.98 -5.21 7.49
C LEU A 9 -2.70 -4.12 6.43
N SER A 10 -3.64 -3.86 5.52
CA SER A 10 -3.55 -2.75 4.57
C SER A 10 -3.50 -1.39 5.28
N HIS A 11 -4.36 -1.16 6.28
CA HIS A 11 -4.29 0.06 7.08
C HIS A 11 -3.00 0.14 7.90
N GLN A 12 -2.53 -0.98 8.45
CA GLN A 12 -1.26 -1.02 9.18
C GLN A 12 -0.07 -0.68 8.29
N LEU A 13 -0.02 -1.21 7.06
CA LEU A 13 0.99 -0.88 6.06
C LEU A 13 0.99 0.62 5.77
N PHE A 14 -0.17 1.19 5.44
CA PHE A 14 -0.29 2.61 5.15
C PHE A 14 0.10 3.49 6.34
N ASN A 15 -0.37 3.17 7.55
CA ASN A 15 -0.10 3.98 8.74
C ASN A 15 1.39 4.00 9.08
N GLN A 16 2.11 2.89 8.89
CA GLN A 16 3.56 2.84 9.06
C GLN A 16 4.26 3.73 8.02
N LEU A 17 3.86 3.66 6.75
CA LEU A 17 4.41 4.55 5.71
C LEU A 17 4.13 6.03 6.02
N LYS A 18 2.89 6.38 6.42
CA LYS A 18 2.45 7.75 6.72
C LYS A 18 3.24 8.38 7.88
N GLN A 19 3.79 7.59 8.81
CA GLN A 19 4.68 8.09 9.87
C GLN A 19 6.00 8.65 9.33
N HIS A 20 6.51 8.09 8.23
CA HIS A 20 7.76 8.52 7.59
C HIS A 20 7.52 9.49 6.41
N TYR A 21 6.37 9.35 5.74
CA TYR A 21 5.97 10.12 4.56
C TYR A 21 4.63 10.81 4.82
N PRO A 22 4.60 11.90 5.61
CA PRO A 22 3.36 12.59 5.99
C PRO A 22 2.59 13.17 4.80
N GLU A 23 3.19 13.28 3.62
CA GLU A 23 2.58 13.78 2.39
C GLU A 23 1.68 12.76 1.66
N ILE A 24 1.79 11.45 1.95
CA ILE A 24 1.02 10.44 1.22
C ILE A 24 -0.44 10.40 1.65
N GLU A 25 -1.37 10.08 0.76
CA GLU A 25 -2.80 10.00 1.10
C GLU A 25 -3.39 8.65 0.73
N TRP A 26 -4.18 8.10 1.64
CA TRP A 26 -4.93 6.88 1.39
C TRP A 26 -6.06 7.16 0.40
N VAL A 27 -6.18 6.31 -0.62
CA VAL A 27 -7.29 6.34 -1.57
C VAL A 27 -8.23 5.16 -1.35
N ASP A 28 -7.75 3.93 -1.56
CA ASP A 28 -8.58 2.72 -1.48
C ASP A 28 -7.75 1.44 -1.28
N ILE A 29 -8.42 0.30 -1.05
CA ILE A 29 -7.83 -1.04 -1.20
C ILE A 29 -8.58 -1.77 -2.30
N VAL A 30 -7.86 -2.19 -3.33
CA VAL A 30 -8.44 -2.89 -4.46
C VAL A 30 -7.76 -4.24 -4.67
N GLU A 31 -8.49 -5.20 -5.22
CA GLU A 31 -7.87 -6.41 -5.76
C GLU A 31 -7.07 -6.06 -7.01
N SER A 32 -5.90 -6.65 -7.17
CA SER A 32 -5.11 -6.49 -8.38
C SER A 32 -5.86 -7.11 -9.56
N GLY A 33 -6.12 -6.30 -10.59
CA GLY A 33 -6.66 -6.79 -11.85
C GLY A 33 -5.68 -7.68 -12.65
N ILE A 34 -4.44 -7.81 -12.18
CA ILE A 34 -3.35 -8.53 -12.88
C ILE A 34 -3.00 -9.82 -12.13
N TYR A 35 -2.89 -9.76 -10.80
CA TYR A 35 -2.45 -10.88 -9.97
C TYR A 35 -3.59 -11.37 -9.09
N PRO A 36 -4.06 -12.62 -9.28
CA PRO A 36 -5.03 -13.22 -8.37
C PRO A 36 -4.50 -13.19 -6.93
N ASP A 37 -5.38 -12.89 -5.98
CA ASP A 37 -5.10 -12.86 -4.53
C ASP A 37 -4.10 -11.78 -4.06
N HIS A 38 -3.73 -10.84 -4.93
CA HIS A 38 -2.93 -9.68 -4.58
C HIS A 38 -3.84 -8.48 -4.31
N LEU A 39 -3.65 -7.81 -3.18
CA LEU A 39 -4.29 -6.53 -2.87
C LEU A 39 -3.34 -5.35 -3.09
N TRP A 40 -3.88 -4.27 -3.65
CA TRP A 40 -3.21 -3.00 -3.79
C TRP A 40 -3.82 -1.98 -2.85
N VAL A 41 -2.98 -1.44 -1.98
CA VAL A 41 -3.26 -0.23 -1.22
C VAL A 41 -2.97 0.95 -2.13
N LYS A 42 -4.01 1.64 -2.58
CA LYS A 42 -3.94 2.76 -3.50
C LYS A 42 -3.61 4.02 -2.71
N VAL A 43 -2.48 4.66 -3.06
CA VAL A 43 -1.91 5.79 -2.33
C VAL A 43 -1.52 6.90 -3.28
N ILE A 44 -1.75 8.15 -2.86
CA ILE A 44 -1.10 9.31 -3.48
C ILE A 44 0.37 9.29 -3.05
N MET A 45 1.27 9.14 -4.02
CA MET A 45 2.71 9.01 -3.79
C MET A 45 3.38 10.39 -3.55
N PRO A 46 4.58 10.43 -2.93
CA PRO A 46 5.37 11.66 -2.87
C PRO A 46 5.67 12.20 -4.28
N GLU A 47 5.59 13.52 -4.46
CA GLU A 47 5.93 14.16 -5.75
C GLU A 47 7.44 14.12 -6.06
N ASN A 48 8.27 14.03 -5.02
CA ASN A 48 9.71 13.94 -5.15
C ASN A 48 10.12 12.49 -5.44
N GLU A 49 10.76 12.27 -6.58
CA GLU A 49 11.17 10.94 -7.06
C GLU A 49 12.09 10.19 -6.08
N ASP A 50 13.07 10.87 -5.48
CA ASP A 50 13.97 10.22 -4.50
C ASP A 50 13.18 9.72 -3.28
N ARG A 51 12.19 10.48 -2.82
CA ARG A 51 11.30 10.08 -1.72
C ARG A 51 10.34 8.97 -2.13
N GLU A 52 9.83 8.99 -3.35
CA GLU A 52 9.01 7.89 -3.89
C GLU A 52 9.81 6.57 -3.90
N ILE A 53 11.05 6.61 -4.39
CA ILE A 53 11.94 5.45 -4.43
C ILE A 53 12.25 4.95 -3.02
N GLU A 54 12.63 5.84 -2.11
CA GLU A 54 12.91 5.48 -0.71
C GLU A 54 11.70 4.85 -0.03
N MET A 55 10.52 5.44 -0.21
CA MET A 55 9.27 4.90 0.32
C MET A 55 8.94 3.54 -0.28
N GLY A 56 9.18 3.36 -1.58
CA GLY A 56 8.99 2.09 -2.27
C GLY A 56 9.79 0.95 -1.65
N HIS A 57 11.04 1.23 -1.23
CA HIS A 57 11.85 0.24 -0.51
C HIS A 57 11.24 -0.13 0.86
N LEU A 58 10.88 0.86 1.67
CA LEU A 58 10.24 0.60 2.97
C LEU A 58 8.91 -0.16 2.80
N ALA A 59 8.11 0.22 1.82
CA ALA A 59 6.84 -0.45 1.53
C ALA A 59 7.07 -1.91 1.13
N ALA A 60 8.11 -2.21 0.35
CA ALA A 60 8.46 -3.57 -0.04
C ALA A 60 8.90 -4.43 1.17
N GLU A 61 9.67 -3.86 2.11
CA GLU A 61 10.04 -4.53 3.35
C GLU A 61 8.79 -4.88 4.19
N LEU A 62 7.95 -3.88 4.48
CA LEU A 62 6.71 -4.07 5.26
C LEU A 62 5.74 -5.05 4.59
N SER A 63 5.62 -5.00 3.26
CA SER A 63 4.78 -5.93 2.49
C SER A 63 5.33 -7.36 2.55
N THR A 64 6.66 -7.51 2.56
CA THR A 64 7.30 -8.83 2.71
C THR A 64 7.02 -9.40 4.10
N ASP A 65 7.10 -8.60 5.16
CA ASP A 65 6.74 -9.03 6.51
C ASP A 65 5.28 -9.53 6.57
N ILE A 66 4.36 -8.79 5.97
CA ILE A 66 2.95 -9.19 5.88
C ILE A 66 2.79 -10.53 5.16
N LEU A 67 3.50 -10.71 4.05
CA LEU A 67 3.45 -11.95 3.27
C LEU A 67 3.98 -13.14 4.08
N ILE A 68 5.10 -12.98 4.79
CA ILE A 68 5.73 -14.07 5.56
C ILE A 68 4.91 -14.41 6.80
N ASP A 69 4.42 -13.40 7.53
CA ASP A 69 3.72 -13.61 8.81
C ASP A 69 2.27 -14.07 8.64
N TYR A 70 1.60 -13.61 7.57
CA TYR A 70 0.15 -13.82 7.38
C TYR A 70 -0.22 -14.52 6.07
N GLY A 71 0.71 -14.70 5.14
CA GLY A 71 0.45 -15.31 3.84
C GLY A 71 -0.35 -14.44 2.87
N TYR A 72 -0.53 -13.14 3.16
CA TYR A 72 -1.27 -12.22 2.30
C TYR A 72 -0.32 -11.41 1.43
N HIS A 73 -0.58 -11.39 0.12
CA HIS A 73 0.15 -10.55 -0.81
C HIS A 73 -0.53 -9.17 -0.87
N ILE A 74 0.02 -8.19 -0.16
CA ILE A 74 -0.51 -6.83 -0.05
C ILE A 74 0.64 -5.87 -0.33
N THR A 75 0.51 -4.99 -1.32
CA THR A 75 1.51 -3.95 -1.61
C THR A 75 0.86 -2.58 -1.79
N ILE A 76 1.67 -1.54 -1.90
CA ILE A 76 1.20 -0.23 -2.35
C ILE A 76 1.14 -0.13 -3.88
N SER A 77 0.27 0.73 -4.39
CA SER A 77 0.20 1.11 -5.80
C SER A 77 -0.16 2.59 -5.90
N SER A 78 0.38 3.27 -6.91
CA SER A 78 0.08 4.69 -7.11
C SER A 78 -1.39 4.88 -7.50
N ALA A 79 -1.96 5.93 -6.94
CA ALA A 79 -3.27 6.44 -7.31
C ALA A 79 -3.14 7.90 -7.74
N SER A 80 -4.07 8.31 -8.57
CA SER A 80 -4.27 9.70 -8.95
C SER A 80 -5.42 10.30 -8.15
N LEU A 81 -5.39 11.62 -7.95
CA LEU A 81 -6.48 12.36 -7.30
C LEU A 81 -7.83 12.18 -8.02
N ALA A 82 -7.83 11.83 -9.31
CA ALA A 82 -9.04 11.53 -10.06
C ALA A 82 -9.72 10.21 -9.64
N GLU A 83 -8.97 9.29 -9.03
CA GLU A 83 -9.48 8.03 -8.46
C GLU A 83 -9.93 8.19 -7.00
N ALA A 84 -9.64 9.33 -6.36
CA ALA A 84 -9.96 9.61 -4.95
C ALA A 84 -11.31 10.31 -4.73
N ALA A 85 -12.09 10.56 -5.80
CA ALA A 85 -13.37 11.26 -5.80
C ALA A 85 -14.55 10.32 -6.14
#